data_AF-A0A1C3EBC8-F1
#
_entry.id   AF-A0A1C3EBC8-F1
#
_cell.length_a   1.000
_cell.length_b   1.000
_cell.length_c   1.000
_cell.angle_alpha   90.00
_cell.angle_beta   90.00
_cell.angle_gamma   90.00
#
_symmetry.space_group_name_H-M   'P 1'
#
loop_
_entity.id
_entity.type
_entity.pdbx_description
1 polymer ?
#
loop_
_entity_poly.entity_id
_entity_poly.type
_entity_poly.pdbx_seq_one_letter_code
_entity_poly.pdbx_strand_id
1 'polypeptide(L)'
;MFFNPMWHSEVERSGKWRCTPWGYALHGFSALIRFCALLFMDITMGRTIYFAVLGLGEFHRRELWILPLALFMELIGKALYHLSWAMAHWKGFVYNQERMEASWVENGERQIHTRDP
;
A
#
# COMPACT_ATOMS: atom_id res chain seq x y z
N MET A 1 1.57 9.12 -5.21
CA MET A 1 1.93 9.33 -3.79
C MET A 1 2.30 7.98 -3.22
N PHE A 2 3.56 7.70 -2.90
CA PHE A 2 4.13 6.38 -2.53
C PHE A 2 3.51 5.69 -1.32
N PHE A 3 2.60 6.35 -0.60
CA PHE A 3 1.89 5.78 0.53
C PHE A 3 0.50 5.33 0.11
N ASN A 4 0.06 4.21 0.68
CA ASN A 4 -1.34 3.85 0.66
C ASN A 4 -2.10 4.80 1.59
N PRO A 5 -3.35 5.17 1.25
CA PRO A 5 -4.27 5.79 2.19
C PRO A 5 -4.33 4.96 3.48
N MET A 6 -4.14 5.63 4.61
CA MET A 6 -4.27 5.02 5.93
C MET A 6 -5.75 4.73 6.21
N TRP A 7 -6.02 3.72 7.03
CA TRP A 7 -7.37 3.41 7.49
C TRP A 7 -7.98 4.62 8.21
N HIS A 8 -9.25 4.90 7.97
CA HIS A 8 -10.01 5.90 8.72
C HIS A 8 -10.25 5.46 10.16
N SER A 9 -10.41 4.15 10.40
CA SER A 9 -10.58 3.61 11.75
C SER A 9 -10.10 2.17 11.87
N GLU A 10 -9.93 1.73 13.12
CA GLU A 10 -9.68 0.31 13.43
C GLU A 10 -10.81 -0.61 12.96
N VAL A 11 -12.07 -0.13 12.94
CA VAL A 11 -13.22 -0.90 12.45
C VAL A 11 -13.11 -1.16 10.95
N GLU A 12 -12.63 -0.19 10.18
CA GLU A 12 -12.38 -0.37 8.75
C GLU A 12 -11.27 -1.42 8.53
N ARG A 13 -10.18 -1.32 9.31
CA ARG A 13 -9.04 -2.23 9.24
C ARG A 13 -9.44 -3.67 9.59
N SER A 14 -10.11 -3.87 10.72
CA SER A 14 -10.58 -5.18 11.17
C SER A 14 -11.67 -5.73 10.26
N GLY A 15 -12.56 -4.87 9.77
CA GLY A 15 -13.62 -5.22 8.83
C GLY A 15 -13.04 -5.77 7.52
N LYS A 16 -12.05 -5.10 6.92
CA LYS A 16 -11.41 -5.61 5.71
C LYS A 16 -10.68 -6.93 5.96
N TRP A 17 -10.00 -7.07 7.09
CA TRP A 17 -9.32 -8.31 7.47
C TRP A 17 -10.29 -9.49 7.58
N ARG A 18 -11.44 -9.30 8.23
CA ARG A 18 -12.50 -10.33 8.33
C ARG A 18 -13.14 -10.64 6.98
N CYS A 19 -13.47 -9.61 6.21
CA CYS A 19 -14.07 -9.77 4.88
C CYS A 19 -13.14 -10.52 3.91
N THR A 20 -11.87 -10.13 3.83
CA THR A 20 -10.89 -10.73 2.91
C THR A 20 -9.49 -10.76 3.53
N PRO A 21 -9.10 -11.85 4.22
CA PRO A 21 -7.77 -11.99 4.79
C PRO A 21 -6.67 -11.87 3.72
N TRP A 22 -6.90 -12.44 2.54
CA TRP A 22 -5.99 -12.33 1.39
C TRP A 22 -5.89 -10.90 0.86
N GLY A 23 -7.01 -10.17 0.78
CA GLY A 23 -7.00 -8.75 0.43
C GLY A 23 -6.30 -7.89 1.46
N TYR A 24 -6.46 -8.21 2.73
CA TYR A 24 -5.72 -7.54 3.79
C TYR A 24 -4.21 -7.78 3.68
N ALA A 25 -3.78 -9.02 3.47
CA ALA A 25 -2.37 -9.36 3.26
C ALA A 25 -1.79 -8.64 2.02
N LEU A 26 -2.51 -8.64 0.90
CA LEU A 26 -2.13 -7.91 -0.32
C LEU A 26 -1.99 -6.40 -0.10
N HIS A 27 -2.88 -5.80 0.69
CA HIS A 27 -2.74 -4.40 1.09
C HIS A 27 -1.44 -4.18 1.89
N GLY A 28 -1.11 -5.08 2.84
CA GLY A 28 0.15 -5.03 3.58
C GLY A 28 1.39 -5.13 2.68
N PHE A 29 1.43 -6.13 1.79
CA PHE A 29 2.52 -6.28 0.83
C PHE A 29 2.64 -5.08 -0.10
N SER A 30 1.52 -4.51 -0.54
CA SER A 30 1.54 -3.30 -1.36
C SER A 30 2.19 -2.13 -0.61
N ALA A 31 1.87 -1.92 0.67
CA ALA A 31 2.47 -0.86 1.46
C ALA A 31 3.98 -1.07 1.61
N LEU A 32 4.42 -2.30 1.88
CA LEU A 32 5.84 -2.65 2.02
C LEU A 32 6.61 -2.40 0.72
N ILE A 33 6.10 -2.87 -0.42
CA ILE A 33 6.77 -2.72 -1.73
C ILE A 33 6.95 -1.23 -2.06
N ARG A 34 5.92 -0.40 -1.81
CA ARG A 34 5.98 1.04 -2.10
C ARG A 34 6.91 1.78 -1.15
N PHE A 35 6.97 1.35 0.11
CA PHE A 35 7.96 1.85 1.07
C PHE A 35 9.39 1.51 0.62
N CYS A 36 9.65 0.28 0.19
CA CYS A 36 10.95 -0.10 -0.37
C CYS A 36 11.30 0.70 -1.63
N ALA A 37 10.32 0.93 -2.52
CA ALA A 37 10.50 1.76 -3.71
C ALA A 37 10.92 3.19 -3.36
N LEU A 38 10.30 3.78 -2.33
CA LEU A 38 10.67 5.10 -1.82
C LEU A 38 12.10 5.10 -1.28
N LEU A 39 12.47 4.13 -0.45
CA LEU A 39 13.83 4.03 0.09
C LEU A 39 14.89 3.90 -1.02
N PHE A 40 14.62 3.10 -2.06
CA PHE A 40 15.53 2.99 -3.20
C PHE A 40 15.66 4.30 -3.98
N MET A 41 14.57 5.04 -4.17
CA MET A 41 14.61 6.37 -4.76
C MET A 41 15.45 7.34 -3.93
N ASP A 42 15.18 7.42 -2.63
CA ASP A 42 15.88 8.35 -1.73
C ASP A 42 17.38 8.05 -1.65
N ILE A 43 17.75 6.77 -1.53
CA ILE A 43 19.16 6.34 -1.51
C ILE A 43 19.84 6.68 -2.83
N THR A 44 19.20 6.40 -3.96
CA THR A 44 19.81 6.64 -5.28
C THR A 44 19.97 8.14 -5.56
N MET A 45 18.96 8.95 -5.21
CA MET A 45 19.05 10.41 -5.31
C MET A 45 20.12 10.98 -4.39
N GLY A 46 20.14 10.57 -3.11
CA GLY A 46 21.12 11.02 -2.14
C GLY A 46 22.56 10.69 -2.57
N ARG A 47 22.79 9.46 -3.05
CA ARG A 47 24.09 9.06 -3.62
C ARG A 47 24.46 9.86 -4.87
N THR A 48 23.51 10.08 -5.77
CA THR A 48 23.76 10.85 -6.99
C THR A 48 24.17 12.29 -6.66
N ILE A 49 23.48 12.94 -5.73
CA ILE A 49 23.83 14.28 -5.26
C ILE A 49 25.21 14.27 -4.60
N TYR A 50 25.45 13.32 -3.68
CA TYR A 50 26.70 13.25 -2.92
C TYR A 50 27.93 13.01 -3.81
N PHE A 51 27.86 12.08 -4.76
CA PHE A 51 29.00 11.73 -5.60
C PHE A 51 29.11 12.57 -6.87
N ALA A 52 28.01 12.77 -7.60
CA ALA A 52 28.06 13.44 -8.91
C ALA A 52 28.00 14.96 -8.81
N VAL A 53 27.27 15.53 -7.84
CA VAL A 53 27.10 16.99 -7.71
C VAL A 53 28.14 17.59 -6.78
N LEU A 54 28.43 16.95 -5.64
CA LEU A 54 29.42 17.46 -4.69
C LEU A 54 30.86 16.99 -5.01
N GLY A 55 31.02 16.06 -5.96
CA GLY A 55 32.34 15.58 -6.40
C GLY A 55 33.11 14.77 -5.34
N LEU A 56 32.41 14.23 -4.34
CA LEU A 56 33.01 13.55 -3.17
C LEU A 56 33.31 12.06 -3.43
N GLY A 57 33.32 11.59 -4.68
CA GLY A 57 33.70 10.22 -5.05
C GLY A 57 33.26 9.82 -6.47
N GLU A 58 33.36 8.51 -6.79
CA GLU A 58 33.12 8.00 -8.15
C GLU A 58 31.65 7.63 -8.40
N PHE A 59 31.00 8.42 -9.26
CA PHE A 59 29.65 8.13 -9.72
C PHE A 59 29.63 7.04 -10.80
N HIS A 60 29.04 5.90 -10.47
CA HIS A 60 28.84 4.81 -11.42
C HIS A 60 27.49 4.95 -12.12
N ARG A 61 27.50 5.22 -13.44
CA ARG A 61 26.29 5.36 -14.26
C ARG A 61 25.33 4.16 -14.16
N ARG A 62 25.83 2.98 -13.82
CA ARG A 62 25.04 1.77 -13.58
C ARG A 62 24.05 1.92 -12.42
N GLU A 63 24.35 2.74 -11.42
CA GLU A 63 23.45 2.99 -10.27
C GLU A 63 22.14 3.66 -10.69
N LEU A 64 22.12 4.37 -11.83
CA LEU A 64 20.89 4.99 -12.35
C LEU A 64 19.82 3.96 -12.73
N TRP A 65 20.16 2.68 -12.94
CA TRP A 65 19.17 1.61 -13.17
C TRP A 65 18.29 1.33 -11.96
N ILE A 66 18.69 1.76 -10.77
CA ILE A 66 17.86 1.63 -9.56
C ILE A 66 16.62 2.53 -9.66
N LEU A 67 16.70 3.67 -10.36
CA LEU A 67 15.56 4.59 -10.54
C LEU A 67 14.38 3.93 -11.30
N PRO A 68 14.55 3.39 -12.53
CA PRO A 68 13.46 2.71 -13.21
C PRO A 68 12.99 1.46 -12.45
N LEU A 69 13.87 0.76 -11.73
CA LEU A 69 13.47 -0.35 -10.87
C LEU A 69 12.54 0.12 -9.73
N ALA A 70 12.89 1.20 -9.04
CA ALA A 70 12.07 1.75 -7.97
C ALA A 70 10.71 2.27 -8.49
N LEU A 71 10.69 2.90 -9.67
CA LEU A 71 9.44 3.28 -10.34
C LEU A 71 8.56 2.07 -10.67
N PHE A 72 9.17 1.00 -11.17
CA PHE A 72 8.46 -0.24 -11.47
C PHE A 72 7.87 -0.88 -10.21
N MET A 73 8.63 -0.91 -9.10
CA MET A 73 8.13 -1.38 -7.81
C MET A 73 6.95 -0.54 -7.30
N GLU A 74 6.98 0.79 -7.46
CA GLU A 74 5.86 1.66 -7.10
C GLU A 74 4.60 1.36 -7.93
N LEU A 75 4.75 1.07 -9.23
CA LEU A 75 3.63 0.67 -10.09
C LEU A 75 3.02 -0.67 -9.64
N ILE A 76 3.86 -1.67 -9.38
CA ILE A 76 3.41 -2.98 -8.85
C ILE A 76 2.69 -2.78 -7.53
N GLY A 77 3.30 -2.04 -6.60
CA GLY A 77 2.73 -1.78 -5.28
C GLY A 77 1.36 -1.10 -5.40
N LYS A 78 1.23 -0.09 -6.24
CA LYS A 78 -0.06 0.57 -6.50
C LYS A 78 -1.09 -0.40 -7.09
N ALA A 79 -0.70 -1.25 -8.05
CA ALA A 79 -1.59 -2.25 -8.63
C ALA A 79 -2.09 -3.25 -7.58
N LEU A 80 -1.20 -3.77 -6.72
CA LEU A 80 -1.55 -4.68 -5.64
C LEU A 80 -2.48 -4.02 -4.61
N TYR A 81 -2.27 -2.74 -4.30
CA TYR A 81 -3.16 -1.98 -3.44
C TYR A 81 -4.58 -1.91 -4.02
N HIS A 82 -4.72 -1.56 -5.31
CA HIS A 82 -6.03 -1.51 -5.97
C HIS A 82 -6.68 -2.89 -6.04
N LEU A 83 -5.91 -3.93 -6.35
CA LEU A 83 -6.39 -5.31 -6.35
C LEU A 83 -6.90 -5.73 -4.96
N SER A 84 -6.19 -5.34 -3.89
CA SER A 84 -6.58 -5.60 -2.51
C SER A 84 -7.98 -5.08 -2.18
N TRP A 85 -8.32 -3.91 -2.74
CA TRP A 85 -9.61 -3.27 -2.54
C TRP A 85 -10.66 -3.81 -3.50
N ALA A 86 -10.30 -4.09 -4.76
CA ALA A 86 -11.21 -4.72 -5.71
C ALA A 86 -11.80 -6.02 -5.14
N MET A 87 -10.97 -6.85 -4.50
CA MET A 87 -11.46 -8.06 -3.83
C MET A 87 -12.41 -7.81 -2.65
N ALA A 88 -12.18 -6.74 -1.88
CA ALA A 88 -13.09 -6.35 -0.80
C ALA A 88 -14.44 -5.87 -1.36
N HIS A 89 -14.41 -5.03 -2.41
CA HIS A 89 -15.62 -4.54 -3.08
C HIS A 89 -16.41 -5.67 -3.76
N TRP A 90 -15.73 -6.68 -4.31
CA TRP A 90 -16.39 -7.87 -4.86
C TRP A 90 -17.14 -8.69 -3.81
N LYS A 91 -16.70 -8.63 -2.55
CA LYS A 91 -17.44 -9.19 -1.40
C LYS A 91 -18.48 -8.22 -0.82
N GLY A 92 -18.75 -7.11 -1.50
CA GLY A 92 -19.71 -6.11 -1.04
C GLY A 92 -19.25 -5.34 0.20
N PHE A 93 -17.94 -5.22 0.42
CA PHE A 93 -17.42 -4.46 1.56
C PHE A 93 -17.79 -2.98 1.46
N VAL A 94 -18.41 -2.45 2.50
CA VAL A 94 -18.80 -1.05 2.66
C VAL A 94 -18.49 -0.61 4.08
N TYR A 95 -17.78 0.51 4.23
CA TYR A 95 -17.50 1.14 5.51
C TYR A 95 -18.31 2.44 5.65
N ASN A 96 -19.09 2.55 6.72
CA ASN A 96 -19.85 3.74 7.06
C ASN A 96 -19.12 4.54 8.15
N GLN A 97 -18.61 5.72 7.78
CA GLN A 97 -17.84 6.58 8.67
C GLN A 97 -18.69 7.17 9.80
N GLU A 98 -19.95 7.55 9.54
CA GLU A 98 -20.82 8.18 10.54
C GLU A 98 -21.17 7.22 11.67
N ARG A 99 -21.40 5.96 11.33
CA ARG A 99 -21.78 4.92 12.29
C ARG A 99 -20.60 4.11 12.82
N MET A 100 -19.41 4.30 12.25
CA MET A 100 -18.22 3.51 12.55
C MET A 100 -18.48 1.99 12.38
N GLU A 101 -19.08 1.62 11.25
CA GLU A 101 -19.47 0.23 10.96
C GLU A 101 -18.87 -0.23 9.63
N ALA A 102 -18.29 -1.41 9.63
CA ALA A 102 -17.89 -2.11 8.42
C ALA A 102 -18.91 -3.22 8.11
N SER A 103 -19.32 -3.37 6.87
CA SER A 103 -20.25 -4.42 6.45
C SER A 103 -19.79 -5.09 5.17
N TRP A 104 -20.08 -6.38 5.01
CA TRP A 104 -19.80 -7.14 3.79
C TRP A 104 -20.83 -8.25 3.61
N VAL A 105 -20.84 -8.88 2.45
CA VAL A 105 -21.71 -10.03 2.16
C VAL A 105 -20.89 -11.32 2.28
N GLU A 106 -21.38 -12.25 3.09
CA GLU A 106 -20.77 -13.55 3.30
C GLU A 106 -21.88 -14.62 3.32
N ASN A 107 -21.77 -15.61 2.43
CA ASN A 107 -22.78 -16.67 2.25
C ASN A 107 -24.21 -16.15 1.99
N GLY A 108 -24.34 -14.97 1.36
CA GLY A 108 -25.63 -14.33 1.07
C GLY A 108 -26.20 -13.53 2.24
N GLU A 109 -25.57 -13.56 3.41
CA GLU A 109 -25.95 -12.75 4.56
C GLU A 109 -25.06 -11.51 4.70
N ARG A 110 -25.65 -10.41 5.13
CA ARG A 110 -24.91 -9.17 5.39
C ARG A 110 -24.32 -9.23 6.79
N GLN A 111 -22.99 -9.31 6.86
CA GLN A 111 -22.24 -9.21 8.11
C GLN A 111 -22.01 -7.73 8.44
N ILE A 112 -22.16 -7.38 9.72
CA ILE A 112 -21.91 -6.04 10.23
C ILE A 112 -20.90 -6.17 11.36
N HIS A 113 -19.83 -5.38 11.29
CA HIS A 113 -18.82 -5.26 12.31
C HIS A 113 -18.78 -3.82 12.79
N THR A 114 -19.07 -3.63 14.07
CA THR A 114 -18.97 -2.37 14.78
C THR A 114 -17.81 -2.44 15.77
N ARG A 115 -17.43 -1.29 16.34
CA ARG A 115 -16.55 -1.28 17.50
C ARG A 115 -17.35 -1.88 18.68
N ASP A 116 -16.90 -3.00 19.23
CA ASP A 116 -17.43 -3.50 20.50
C ASP A 116 -17.33 -2.36 21.56
N PRO A 117 -18.37 -2.13 22.37
CA PRO A 117 -18.36 -1.11 23.41
C PRO A 117 -17.29 -1.35 24.49
#